data_AF-A0A1Z4N9T9-F1
#
_entry.id   AF-A0A1Z4N9T9-F1
#
_cell.length_a   1.000
_cell.length_b   1.000
_cell.length_c   1.000
_cell.angle_alpha   90.00
_cell.angle_beta   90.00
_cell.angle_gamma   90.00
#
_symmetry.space_group_name_H-M   'P 1'
#
loop_
_entity.id
_entity.type
_entity.pdbx_description
1 polymer ?
#
loop_
_entity_poly.entity_id
_entity_poly.type
_entity_poly.pdbx_seq_one_letter_code
_entity_poly.pdbx_strand_id
1 'polypeptide(L)'
;MIIEDIETDANFAPGRAIAKAAGYRAVQSTPLTSRTGNLVGVLSTHFCEPRRFLPWEMKLLDMHARHAGDVIELFQAEKVG
;
A
#
# COMPACT_ATOMS: atom_id res chain seq x y z
N MET A 1 -4.01 4.38 1.62
CA MET A 1 -5.27 3.84 2.18
C MET A 1 -4.95 3.02 3.41
N ILE A 2 -5.76 3.12 4.45
CA ILE A 2 -5.64 2.32 5.67
C ILE A 2 -7.02 1.74 5.95
N ILE A 3 -7.06 0.44 6.26
CA ILE A 3 -8.24 -0.24 6.79
C ILE A 3 -7.78 -0.98 8.03
N GLU A 4 -8.23 -0.50 9.19
CA GLU A 4 -7.79 -1.02 10.49
C GLU A 4 -8.43 -2.38 10.81
N ASP A 5 -9.65 -2.63 10.35
CA ASP A 5 -10.34 -3.90 10.48
C ASP A 5 -11.36 -4.09 9.34
N ILE A 6 -11.03 -5.01 8.43
CA ILE A 6 -11.83 -5.34 7.24
C ILE A 6 -13.22 -5.89 7.59
N GLU A 7 -13.35 -6.59 8.72
CA GLU A 7 -14.63 -7.18 9.11
C GLU A 7 -15.64 -6.11 9.53
N THR A 8 -15.16 -4.98 10.06
CA THR A 8 -16.01 -3.90 10.57
C THR A 8 -16.07 -2.69 9.65
N ASP A 9 -15.10 -2.51 8.75
CA ASP A 9 -15.10 -1.44 7.75
C ASP A 9 -16.21 -1.68 6.71
N ALA A 10 -17.18 -0.76 6.64
CA ALA A 10 -18.31 -0.85 5.72
C ALA A 10 -17.91 -0.59 4.26
N ASN A 11 -16.89 0.25 4.03
CA ASN A 11 -16.41 0.58 2.69
C ASN A 11 -15.66 -0.58 2.05
N PHE A 12 -15.10 -1.48 2.86
CA PHE A 12 -14.45 -2.69 2.38
C PHE A 12 -15.35 -3.93 2.38
N ALA A 13 -16.66 -3.79 2.66
CA ALA A 13 -17.59 -4.92 2.69
C ALA A 13 -17.53 -5.83 1.43
N PRO A 14 -17.43 -5.29 0.19
CA PRO A 14 -17.29 -6.12 -1.01
C PRO A 14 -16.01 -6.97 -1.05
N GLY A 15 -14.93 -6.52 -0.39
CA GLY A 15 -13.62 -7.16 -0.41
C GLY A 15 -13.39 -8.21 0.69
N ARG A 16 -14.30 -8.34 1.67
CA ARG A 16 -14.10 -9.22 2.85
C ARG A 16 -13.82 -10.67 2.50
N ALA A 17 -14.56 -11.23 1.55
CA ALA A 17 -14.39 -12.64 1.16
C ALA A 17 -12.99 -12.89 0.59
N ILE A 18 -12.49 -11.97 -0.24
CA ILE A 18 -11.14 -12.05 -0.84
C ILE A 18 -10.08 -11.88 0.25
N ALA A 19 -10.23 -10.89 1.13
CA ALA A 19 -9.29 -10.67 2.23
C ALA A 19 -9.20 -11.87 3.18
N LYS A 20 -10.35 -12.48 3.51
CA LYS A 20 -10.41 -13.70 4.30
C LYS A 20 -9.72 -14.87 3.60
N ALA A 21 -9.95 -15.06 2.31
CA ALA A 21 -9.29 -16.12 1.54
C ALA A 21 -7.78 -15.91 1.44
N ALA A 22 -7.32 -14.66 1.40
CA ALA A 22 -5.91 -14.28 1.40
C ALA A 22 -5.27 -14.19 2.80
N GLY A 23 -6.05 -14.36 3.87
CA GLY A 23 -5.55 -14.43 5.25
C GLY A 23 -5.23 -13.08 5.91
N TYR A 24 -5.83 -11.97 5.48
CA TYR A 24 -5.63 -10.66 6.10
C TYR A 24 -6.91 -9.98 6.59
N ARG A 25 -6.76 -9.20 7.66
CA ARG A 25 -7.84 -8.46 8.34
C ARG A 25 -7.56 -6.96 8.48
N ALA A 26 -6.33 -6.52 8.31
CA ALA A 26 -6.01 -5.11 8.12
C ALA A 26 -5.10 -4.93 6.90
N VAL A 27 -5.21 -3.78 6.26
CA VAL A 27 -4.36 -3.42 5.12
C VAL A 27 -3.96 -1.97 5.18
N GLN A 28 -2.69 -1.74 4.88
CA GLN A 28 -2.13 -0.42 4.65
C GLN A 28 -1.57 -0.41 3.23
N SER A 29 -2.03 0.54 2.41
CA SER A 29 -1.55 0.71 1.03
C SER A 29 -0.96 2.10 0.83
N THR A 30 0.29 2.18 0.37
CA THR A 30 0.96 3.43 0.00
C THR A 30 1.20 3.45 -1.51
N PRO A 31 0.74 4.49 -2.23
CA PRO A 31 1.08 4.65 -3.64
C PRO A 31 2.59 4.87 -3.81
N LEU A 32 3.18 4.23 -4.82
CA LEU A 32 4.56 4.46 -5.23
C LEU A 32 4.53 5.49 -6.36
N THR A 33 4.71 6.75 -6.00
CA THR A 33 4.77 7.87 -6.95
C THR A 33 6.23 8.32 -7.07
N SER A 34 6.75 8.35 -8.29
CA SER A 34 8.10 8.85 -8.55
C SER A 34 8.16 10.37 -8.47
N ARG A 35 9.38 10.91 -8.50
CA ARG A 35 9.69 12.34 -8.47
C ARG A 35 9.16 13.10 -9.68
N THR A 36 8.93 12.43 -10.81
CA THR A 36 8.27 13.02 -11.99
C THR A 36 6.75 13.11 -11.82
N GLY A 37 6.20 12.54 -10.74
CA GLY A 37 4.77 12.48 -10.46
C GLY A 37 4.08 11.23 -11.02
N ASN A 38 4.83 10.31 -11.64
CA ASN A 38 4.27 9.10 -12.22
C ASN A 38 3.91 8.08 -11.14
N LEU A 39 2.69 7.56 -11.18
CA LEU A 39 2.29 6.42 -10.35
C LEU A 39 2.84 5.15 -10.98
N VAL A 40 3.82 4.53 -10.33
CA VAL A 40 4.49 3.32 -10.82
C VAL A 40 4.01 2.04 -10.14
N GLY A 41 3.19 2.17 -9.08
CA GLY A 41 2.59 1.03 -8.40
C GLY A 41 2.01 1.39 -7.04
N VAL A 42 1.70 0.36 -6.24
CA VAL A 42 1.21 0.48 -4.86
C VAL A 42 1.89 -0.58 -4.01
N LEU A 43 2.45 -0.18 -2.87
CA LEU A 43 2.90 -1.09 -1.83
C LEU A 43 1.76 -1.33 -0.85
N SER A 44 1.29 -2.57 -0.74
CA SER A 44 0.26 -2.97 0.23
C SER A 44 0.84 -3.94 1.26
N THR A 45 0.74 -3.56 2.53
CA THR A 45 1.12 -4.39 3.67
C THR A 45 -0.14 -4.97 4.29
N HIS A 46 -0.23 -6.30 4.32
CA HIS A 46 -1.37 -7.04 4.86
C HIS A 46 -1.05 -7.58 6.25
N PHE A 47 -2.01 -7.49 7.17
CA PHE A 47 -1.89 -8.00 8.54
C PHE A 47 -3.03 -8.97 8.82
N CYS A 48 -2.76 -10.09 9.49
CA CYS A 48 -3.75 -11.10 9.84
C CYS A 48 -4.73 -10.68 10.95
N GLU A 49 -4.37 -9.63 11.71
CA GLU A 49 -5.17 -9.09 12.80
C GLU A 49 -5.53 -7.61 12.55
N PRO A 50 -6.58 -7.08 13.21
CA PRO A 50 -6.84 -5.66 13.21
C PRO A 50 -5.62 -4.86 13.65
N ARG A 51 -5.37 -3.73 12.98
CA ARG A 51 -4.21 -2.90 13.28
C ARG A 51 -4.55 -1.42 13.18
N ARG A 52 -4.21 -0.69 14.24
CA ARG A 52 -4.12 0.76 14.21
C ARG A 52 -2.72 1.19 13.79
N PHE A 53 -2.65 2.22 12.97
CA PHE A 53 -1.39 2.77 12.47
C PHE A 53 -1.11 4.11 13.11
N LEU A 54 0.11 4.27 13.61
CA LEU A 54 0.55 5.53 14.18
C LEU A 54 0.93 6.50 13.06
N PRO A 55 0.69 7.82 13.24
CA PRO A 55 1.01 8.80 12.20
C PRO A 55 2.48 8.80 11.74
N TRP A 56 3.41 8.44 12.62
CA TRP A 56 4.83 8.37 12.27
C TRP A 56 5.17 7.14 11.41
N GLU A 57 4.48 6.00 11.59
CA GLU A 57 4.64 4.82 10.73
C GLU A 57 4.26 5.17 9.29
N MET A 58 3.18 5.94 9.14
CA MET A 58 2.73 6.40 7.83
C MET A 58 3.71 7.36 7.17
N LYS A 59 4.30 8.28 7.94
CA LYS A 59 5.36 9.17 7.42
C LYS A 59 6.58 8.40 6.95
N LEU A 60 6.97 7.34 7.67
CA LEU A 60 8.07 6.48 7.25
C LEU A 60 7.72 5.75 5.95
N LEU A 61 6.54 5.14 5.86
CA LEU A 61 6.08 4.47 4.64
C LEU A 61 6.05 5.42 3.44
N ASP A 62 5.54 6.65 3.61
CA ASP A 62 5.52 7.65 2.55
C ASP A 62 6.92 8.06 2.09
N MET A 63 7.89 8.17 3.00
CA MET A 63 9.28 8.46 2.65
C MET A 63 9.88 7.33 1.80
N HIS A 64 9.72 6.08 2.25
CA HIS A 64 10.26 4.92 1.54
C HIS A 64 9.56 4.67 0.21
N ALA A 65 8.26 4.93 0.12
CA ALA A 65 7.47 4.80 -1.09
C ALA A 65 7.95 5.72 -2.21
N ARG A 66 8.38 6.96 -1.89
CA ARG A 66 8.98 7.88 -2.86
C ARG A 66 10.30 7.33 -3.41
N HIS A 67 11.19 6.86 -2.53
CA HIS A 67 12.45 6.27 -2.96
C HIS A 67 12.24 5.03 -3.83
N ALA A 68 11.31 4.14 -3.44
CA ALA A 68 10.96 2.97 -4.25
C ALA A 68 10.37 3.37 -5.60
N GLY A 69 9.50 4.39 -5.63
CA GLY A 69 8.92 4.92 -6.86
C GLY A 69 9.97 5.41 -7.85
N ASP A 70 10.94 6.18 -7.37
CA ASP A 70 12.05 6.69 -8.19
C ASP A 70 12.89 5.56 -8.79
N VAL A 71 13.23 4.55 -7.98
CA VAL A 71 14.04 3.40 -8.42
C VAL A 71 13.28 2.55 -9.44
N ILE A 72 11.98 2.32 -9.23
CA ILE A 72 11.15 1.56 -10.17
C ILE A 72 11.05 2.28 -11.52
N GLU A 73 10.81 3.60 -11.51
CA GLU A 73 10.77 4.40 -12.74
C GLU A 73 12.09 4.33 -13.52
N LEU A 74 13.23 4.41 -12.81
CA LEU A 74 14.56 4.28 -13.42
C LEU A 74 14.70 2.94 -14.16
N PHE A 75 14.38 1.82 -13.51
CA PHE A 75 14.46 0.50 -14.14
C PHE A 75 13.45 0.30 -15.27
N GLN A 76 12.29 0.95 -15.21
CA GLN A 76 11.32 0.90 -16.30
C GLN A 76 11.82 1.67 -17.53
N ALA A 77 12.45 2.83 -17.33
CA ALA A 77 13.06 3.60 -18.42
C ALA A 77 14.22 2.86 -19.08
N GLU A 78 15.07 2.17 -18.30
CA GLU A 78 16.18 1.37 -18.82
C GLU A 78 15.73 0.17 -19.67
N LYS A 79 14.54 -0.40 -19.42
CA LYS A 79 14.01 -1.52 -20.22
C LYS A 79 13.44 -1.09 -21.58
N VAL A 80 13.25 0.21 -21.79
CA VAL A 80 12.65 0.77 -23.02
C VAL A 80 13.72 1.36 -23.94
N GLY A 81 14.98 1.47 -23.49
CA GLY A 81 16.14 1.89 -24.29
C GLY A 81 16.95 0.71 -24.80
#